data_AF-A0A7S1ATB2-F1
#
_entry.id   AF-A0A7S1ATB2-F1
#
_cell.length_a   1.000
_cell.length_b   1.000
_cell.length_c   1.000
_cell.angle_alpha   90.00
_cell.angle_beta   90.00
_cell.angle_gamma   90.00
#
_symmetry.space_group_name_H-M   'P 1'
#
loop_
_entity.id
_entity.type
_entity.pdbx_description
1 polymer ?
#
loop_
_entity_poly.entity_id
_entity_poly.type
_entity_poly.pdbx_seq_one_letter_code
_entity_poly.pdbx_strand_id
1 'polypeptide(L)'
;SSSNSSHIITQLSRKRNFLWTHAMQLPVASTFLGCFDVSLGVKFLLLATLIFNVFCCAMAVADVVLGLPSLFSDVSSTVQVCTVGWCLLGIPIVLLAAWGLQHKLSQLIKLFLAYMVASLCIDFFFLLEALVFNNTCDHLTGVFLPVGSTSAWDCGVVQSVDCSVCGAFLVVIAYFVWIVWSFCEDLDSGGSADLIAELLYGNENRWRQREMKWAAKLAGVRRHTLDENTYQFSGYGTPDPHYSTFPCQTPYGVF
;
A
#
# COMPACT_ATOMS: atom_id res chain seq x y z
N SER A 1 -24.01 -16.94 -23.66
CA SER A 1 -24.38 -16.09 -22.51
C SER A 1 -23.22 -15.61 -21.65
N SER A 2 -22.12 -16.38 -21.50
CA SER A 2 -20.96 -15.98 -20.65
C SER A 2 -20.22 -14.71 -21.11
N SER A 3 -20.15 -14.43 -22.42
CA SER A 3 -19.38 -13.29 -22.97
C SER A 3 -19.91 -11.89 -22.60
N ASN A 4 -21.20 -11.74 -22.31
CA ASN A 4 -21.76 -10.43 -21.98
C ASN A 4 -21.54 -10.01 -20.52
N SER A 5 -21.27 -10.95 -19.61
CA SER A 5 -21.12 -10.63 -18.18
C SER A 5 -19.75 -10.01 -17.86
N SER A 6 -18.68 -10.43 -18.54
CA SER A 6 -17.34 -9.86 -18.37
C SER A 6 -17.25 -8.40 -18.82
N HIS A 7 -18.03 -8.02 -19.84
CA HIS A 7 -18.06 -6.66 -20.37
C HIS A 7 -18.81 -5.68 -19.45
N ILE A 8 -19.81 -6.14 -18.69
CA ILE A 8 -20.57 -5.30 -17.75
C ILE A 8 -19.75 -5.05 -16.47
N ILE A 9 -19.06 -6.08 -15.96
CA ILE A 9 -18.22 -5.97 -14.75
C ILE A 9 -17.05 -4.98 -14.96
N THR A 10 -16.45 -4.98 -16.15
CA THR A 10 -15.35 -4.06 -16.48
C THR A 10 -15.80 -2.60 -16.58
N GLN A 11 -17.01 -2.35 -17.12
CA GLN A 11 -17.55 -0.98 -17.22
C GLN A 11 -17.93 -0.40 -15.84
N LEU A 12 -18.49 -1.22 -14.95
CA LEU A 12 -18.84 -0.79 -13.59
C LEU A 12 -17.59 -0.49 -12.74
N SER A 13 -16.52 -1.28 -12.89
CA SER A 13 -15.24 -1.00 -12.23
C SER A 13 -14.65 0.34 -12.68
N ARG A 14 -14.72 0.65 -13.99
CA ARG A 14 -14.21 1.91 -14.55
C ARG A 14 -14.96 3.14 -14.01
N LYS A 15 -16.30 3.10 -13.94
CA LYS A 15 -17.09 4.24 -13.41
C LYS A 15 -16.89 4.48 -11.92
N ARG A 16 -16.72 3.41 -11.13
CA ARG A 16 -16.52 3.58 -9.68
C ARG A 16 -15.18 4.25 -9.39
N ASN A 17 -14.12 3.87 -10.11
CA ASN A 17 -12.79 4.47 -9.92
C ASN A 17 -12.79 5.98 -10.23
N PHE A 18 -13.61 6.43 -11.20
CA PHE A 18 -13.72 7.84 -11.56
C PHE A 18 -14.31 8.71 -10.44
N LEU A 19 -15.26 8.19 -9.65
CA LEU A 19 -15.87 8.98 -8.57
C LEU A 19 -14.91 9.24 -7.40
N TRP A 20 -13.99 8.30 -7.13
CA TRP A 20 -13.02 8.45 -6.05
C TRP A 20 -11.91 9.46 -6.40
N THR A 21 -11.46 9.50 -7.65
CA THR A 21 -10.38 10.40 -8.09
C THR A 21 -10.78 11.87 -8.10
N HIS A 22 -12.06 12.19 -8.28
CA HIS A 22 -12.51 13.58 -8.30
C HIS A 22 -12.79 14.18 -6.91
N ALA A 23 -13.04 13.35 -5.90
CA ALA A 23 -13.35 13.82 -4.56
C ALA A 23 -12.11 14.29 -3.77
N MET A 24 -10.90 13.89 -4.18
CA MET A 24 -9.66 14.20 -3.47
C MET A 24 -8.64 14.86 -4.41
N GLN A 25 -8.75 16.18 -4.60
CA GLN A 25 -7.68 17.00 -5.21
C GLN A 25 -6.56 17.32 -4.21
N LEU A 26 -6.26 16.39 -3.31
CA LEU A 26 -5.17 16.56 -2.35
C LEU A 26 -3.84 16.30 -3.07
N PRO A 27 -2.80 17.12 -2.83
CA PRO A 27 -1.48 16.85 -3.38
C PRO A 27 -1.00 15.48 -2.90
N VAL A 28 -0.44 14.69 -3.82
CA VAL A 28 0.10 13.36 -3.51
C VAL A 28 1.27 13.52 -2.54
N ALA A 29 1.30 12.70 -1.49
CA ALA A 29 2.37 12.74 -0.50
C ALA A 29 3.69 12.26 -1.13
N SER A 30 4.70 13.12 -1.21
CA SER A 30 6.03 12.73 -1.73
C SER A 30 6.90 11.99 -0.70
N THR A 31 6.60 12.12 0.60
CA THR A 31 7.37 11.51 1.69
C THR A 31 6.49 10.99 2.83
N PHE A 32 6.90 9.88 3.45
CA PHE A 32 6.32 9.34 4.67
C PHE A 32 7.12 9.82 5.89
N LEU A 33 6.44 10.42 6.88
CA LEU A 33 7.08 11.01 8.08
C LEU A 33 8.27 11.97 7.77
N GLY A 34 8.24 12.62 6.60
CA GLY A 34 9.24 13.60 6.15
C GLY A 34 10.54 13.03 5.58
N CYS A 35 10.86 11.75 5.81
CA CYS A 35 12.15 11.16 5.41
C CYS A 35 12.07 9.78 4.75
N PHE A 36 10.96 9.06 4.91
CA PHE A 36 10.84 7.68 4.46
C PHE A 36 10.11 7.59 3.13
N ASP A 37 10.46 6.58 2.34
CA ASP A 37 9.75 6.21 1.13
C ASP A 37 8.32 5.76 1.48
N VAL A 38 7.34 6.22 0.71
CA VAL A 38 5.94 5.82 0.80
C VAL A 38 5.79 4.30 0.71
N SER A 39 6.63 3.62 -0.08
CA SER A 39 6.65 2.16 -0.18
C SER A 39 6.91 1.47 1.16
N LEU A 40 7.78 2.04 2.00
CA LEU A 40 8.05 1.51 3.33
C LEU A 40 6.82 1.67 4.24
N GLY A 41 6.14 2.81 4.16
CA GLY A 41 4.90 3.07 4.89
C GLY A 41 3.81 2.04 4.60
N VAL A 42 3.58 1.70 3.33
CA VAL A 42 2.59 0.68 2.95
C VAL A 42 2.97 -0.72 3.44
N LYS A 43 4.25 -1.10 3.38
CA LYS A 43 4.74 -2.39 3.93
C LYS A 43 4.54 -2.48 5.43
N PHE A 44 4.88 -1.41 6.15
CA PHE A 44 4.70 -1.32 7.59
C PHE A 44 3.21 -1.43 7.96
N LEU A 45 2.34 -0.72 7.23
CA LEU A 45 0.91 -0.76 7.47
C LEU A 45 0.32 -2.15 7.21
N LEU A 46 0.70 -2.81 6.12
CA LEU A 46 0.29 -4.19 5.83
C LEU A 46 0.68 -5.15 6.96
N LEU A 47 1.91 -5.04 7.45
CA LEU A 47 2.40 -5.86 8.57
C LEU A 47 1.64 -5.54 9.86
N ALA A 48 1.41 -4.27 10.17
CA ALA A 48 0.69 -3.84 11.37
C ALA A 48 -0.77 -4.32 11.35
N THR A 49 -1.48 -4.18 10.23
CA THR A 49 -2.86 -4.69 10.06
C THR A 49 -2.89 -6.22 10.17
N LEU A 50 -1.89 -6.92 9.64
CA LEU A 50 -1.80 -8.38 9.78
C LEU A 50 -1.65 -8.80 11.24
N ILE A 51 -0.71 -8.17 11.96
CA ILE A 51 -0.47 -8.46 13.38
C ILE A 51 -1.73 -8.14 14.20
N PHE A 52 -2.38 -7.01 13.94
CA PHE A 52 -3.59 -6.62 14.63
C PHE A 52 -4.73 -7.62 14.40
N ASN A 53 -4.98 -8.03 13.15
CA ASN A 53 -6.02 -9.01 12.84
C ASN A 53 -5.75 -10.37 13.50
N VAL A 54 -4.50 -10.85 13.47
CA VAL A 54 -4.13 -12.11 14.13
C VAL A 54 -4.27 -12.00 15.65
N PHE A 55 -3.84 -10.88 16.24
CA PHE A 55 -3.98 -10.63 17.67
C PHE A 55 -5.44 -10.58 18.10
N CYS A 56 -6.31 -9.88 17.36
CA CYS A 56 -7.75 -9.84 17.63
C CYS A 56 -8.39 -11.22 17.54
N CYS A 57 -8.04 -12.02 16.53
CA CYS A 57 -8.51 -13.40 16.44
C CYS A 57 -8.02 -14.25 17.63
N ALA A 58 -6.76 -14.11 18.02
CA ALA A 58 -6.20 -14.84 19.16
C ALA A 58 -6.88 -14.47 20.48
N MET A 59 -7.14 -13.17 20.70
CA MET A 59 -7.86 -12.68 21.87
C MET A 59 -9.30 -13.21 21.93
N ALA A 60 -10.01 -13.20 20.81
CA ALA A 60 -11.37 -13.74 20.76
C ALA A 60 -11.41 -15.26 21.00
N VAL A 61 -10.43 -16.00 20.47
CA VAL A 61 -10.29 -17.43 20.75
C VAL A 61 -9.97 -17.66 22.23
N ALA A 62 -9.12 -16.84 22.85
CA ALA A 62 -8.82 -16.95 24.27
C ALA A 62 -10.06 -16.70 25.14
N ASP A 63 -10.87 -15.70 24.81
CA ASP A 63 -12.12 -15.39 25.52
C ASP A 63 -13.13 -16.55 25.41
N VAL A 64 -13.39 -17.02 24.17
CA VAL A 64 -14.39 -18.07 23.91
C VAL A 64 -13.95 -19.45 24.40
N VAL A 65 -12.68 -19.81 24.23
CA VAL A 65 -12.19 -21.18 24.52
C VAL A 65 -11.71 -21.32 25.96
N LEU A 66 -11.02 -20.31 26.49
CA LEU A 66 -10.44 -20.39 27.82
C LEU A 66 -11.36 -19.79 28.89
N GLY A 67 -12.40 -19.04 28.50
CA GLY A 67 -13.29 -18.36 29.44
C GLY A 67 -12.57 -17.37 30.35
N LEU A 68 -11.40 -16.90 29.92
CA LEU A 68 -10.62 -15.90 30.66
C LEU A 68 -11.32 -14.56 30.47
N PRO A 69 -11.60 -13.81 31.55
CA PRO A 69 -12.17 -12.47 31.42
C PRO A 69 -11.18 -11.59 30.65
N SER A 70 -11.47 -11.40 29.37
CA SER A 70 -10.69 -10.51 28.53
C SER A 70 -11.01 -9.05 28.89
N LEU A 71 -10.18 -8.13 28.41
CA LEU A 71 -10.43 -6.69 28.55
C LEU A 71 -11.76 -6.23 27.92
N PHE A 72 -12.47 -7.12 27.20
CA PHE A 72 -13.70 -6.86 26.46
C PHE A 72 -14.91 -7.66 26.98
N SER A 73 -14.88 -8.11 28.25
CA SER A 73 -15.96 -8.91 28.83
C SER A 73 -17.32 -8.19 28.87
N ASP A 74 -17.33 -6.85 28.87
CA ASP A 74 -18.56 -6.04 28.87
C ASP A 74 -19.15 -5.80 27.48
N VAL A 75 -18.48 -6.24 26.41
CA VAL A 75 -18.94 -6.02 25.04
C VAL A 75 -19.96 -7.09 24.66
N SER A 76 -21.06 -6.69 24.03
CA SER A 76 -22.08 -7.60 23.49
C SER A 76 -21.46 -8.70 22.61
N SER A 77 -21.85 -9.96 22.84
CA SER A 77 -21.35 -11.12 22.10
C SER A 77 -21.53 -10.97 20.59
N THR A 78 -22.56 -10.25 20.15
CA THR A 78 -22.78 -9.95 18.72
C THR A 78 -21.64 -9.15 18.12
N VAL A 79 -21.17 -8.11 18.83
CA VAL A 79 -20.07 -7.26 18.37
C VAL A 79 -18.77 -8.06 18.33
N GLN A 80 -18.51 -8.90 19.33
CA GLN A 80 -17.33 -9.76 19.36
C GLN A 80 -17.26 -10.69 18.13
N VAL A 81 -18.37 -11.37 17.80
CA VAL A 81 -18.42 -12.27 16.62
C VAL A 81 -18.25 -11.47 15.31
N CYS A 82 -18.87 -10.29 15.20
CA CYS A 82 -18.72 -9.42 14.04
C CYS A 82 -17.26 -8.95 13.87
N THR A 83 -16.60 -8.54 14.94
CA THR A 83 -15.19 -8.11 14.93
C THR A 83 -14.27 -9.25 14.51
N VAL A 84 -14.48 -10.46 15.04
CA VAL A 84 -13.72 -11.65 14.60
C VAL A 84 -13.90 -11.89 13.12
N GLY A 85 -15.15 -11.87 12.63
CA GLY A 85 -15.45 -12.02 11.20
C GLY A 85 -14.74 -10.97 10.33
N TRP A 86 -14.69 -9.71 10.80
CA TRP A 86 -14.01 -8.62 10.10
C TRP A 86 -12.48 -8.80 10.07
N CYS A 87 -11.88 -9.22 11.18
CA CYS A 87 -10.45 -9.54 11.24
C CYS A 87 -10.08 -10.73 10.35
N LEU A 88 -10.91 -11.76 10.33
CA LEU A 88 -10.71 -12.96 9.51
C LEU A 88 -10.82 -12.66 8.01
N LEU A 89 -11.71 -11.74 7.63
CA LEU A 89 -11.81 -11.20 6.27
C LEU A 89 -10.58 -10.35 5.91
N GLY A 90 -10.01 -9.63 6.87
CA GLY A 90 -8.83 -8.79 6.67
C GLY A 90 -7.57 -9.58 6.29
N ILE A 91 -7.36 -10.77 6.85
CA ILE A 91 -6.16 -11.61 6.58
C ILE A 91 -5.95 -11.89 5.08
N PRO A 92 -6.90 -12.47 4.33
CA PRO A 92 -6.71 -12.72 2.90
C PRO A 92 -6.58 -11.43 2.09
N ILE A 93 -7.26 -10.34 2.48
CA ILE A 93 -7.13 -9.03 1.82
C ILE A 93 -5.70 -8.50 1.96
N VAL A 94 -5.12 -8.58 3.16
CA VAL A 94 -3.74 -8.15 3.43
C VAL A 94 -2.73 -9.01 2.66
N LEU A 95 -2.93 -10.33 2.58
CA LEU A 95 -2.06 -11.21 1.79
C LEU A 95 -2.13 -10.89 0.29
N LEU A 96 -3.33 -10.63 -0.24
CA LEU A 96 -3.53 -10.20 -1.62
C LEU A 96 -2.86 -8.84 -1.89
N ALA A 97 -2.92 -7.92 -0.95
CA ALA A 97 -2.29 -6.61 -1.07
C ALA A 97 -0.76 -6.71 -1.00
N ALA A 98 -0.21 -7.59 -0.15
CA ALA A 98 1.22 -7.88 -0.12
C ALA A 98 1.71 -8.49 -1.44
N TRP A 99 0.94 -9.41 -2.03
CA TRP A 99 1.20 -9.93 -3.37
C TRP A 99 1.11 -8.83 -4.43
N GLY A 100 0.09 -7.96 -4.34
CA GLY A 100 -0.09 -6.81 -5.22
C GLY A 100 1.08 -5.83 -5.18
N LEU A 101 1.70 -5.66 -4.01
CA LEU A 101 2.87 -4.81 -3.84
C LEU A 101 4.11 -5.37 -4.56
N GLN A 102 4.31 -6.69 -4.52
CA GLN A 102 5.43 -7.34 -5.22
C GLN A 102 5.28 -7.27 -6.75
N HIS A 103 4.04 -7.40 -7.24
CA HIS A 103 3.74 -7.39 -8.68
C HIS A 103 3.30 -6.01 -9.21
N LYS A 104 3.38 -4.95 -8.39
CA LYS A 104 2.92 -3.58 -8.72
C LYS A 104 1.47 -3.55 -9.28
N LEU A 105 0.58 -4.41 -8.78
CA LEU A 105 -0.81 -4.51 -9.24
C LEU A 105 -1.70 -3.51 -8.47
N SER A 106 -1.99 -2.36 -9.08
CA SER A 106 -2.78 -1.29 -8.42
C SER A 106 -4.17 -1.73 -8.00
N GLN A 107 -4.78 -2.71 -8.69
CA GLN A 107 -6.10 -3.24 -8.35
C GLN A 107 -6.15 -3.92 -6.98
N LEU A 108 -5.12 -4.69 -6.62
CA LEU A 108 -5.08 -5.42 -5.35
C LEU A 108 -4.85 -4.45 -4.18
N ILE A 109 -4.07 -3.40 -4.39
CA ILE A 109 -3.83 -2.38 -3.36
C ILE A 109 -5.07 -1.49 -3.18
N LYS A 110 -5.81 -1.17 -4.25
CA LYS A 110 -7.10 -0.47 -4.15
C LYS A 110 -8.15 -1.26 -3.37
N LEU A 111 -8.13 -2.59 -3.44
CA LEU A 111 -8.99 -3.44 -2.61
C LEU A 111 -8.65 -3.28 -1.12
N PHE A 112 -7.36 -3.25 -0.78
CA PHE A 112 -6.89 -2.99 0.58
C PHE A 112 -7.22 -1.58 1.06
N LEU A 113 -7.09 -0.57 0.20
CA LEU A 113 -7.54 0.79 0.51
C LEU A 113 -9.04 0.82 0.86
N ALA A 114 -9.89 0.13 0.08
CA ALA A 114 -11.32 0.05 0.36
C ALA A 114 -11.61 -0.63 1.72
N TYR A 115 -10.83 -1.66 2.08
CA TYR A 115 -10.91 -2.30 3.40
C TYR A 115 -10.51 -1.34 4.54
N MET A 116 -9.44 -0.55 4.35
CA MET A 116 -9.01 0.46 5.34
C MET A 116 -10.05 1.56 5.52
N VAL A 117 -10.67 2.04 4.43
CA VAL A 117 -11.75 3.05 4.50
C VAL A 117 -12.98 2.48 5.21
N ALA A 118 -13.37 1.24 4.88
CA ALA A 118 -14.49 0.59 5.56
C ALA A 118 -14.22 0.40 7.06
N SER A 119 -12.99 0.02 7.42
CA SER A 119 -12.58 -0.11 8.83
C SER A 119 -12.62 1.24 9.55
N LEU A 120 -12.12 2.31 8.92
CA LEU A 120 -12.22 3.68 9.46
C LEU A 120 -13.68 4.11 9.69
N CYS A 121 -14.60 3.78 8.77
CA CYS A 121 -16.03 4.07 8.96
C CYS A 121 -16.64 3.30 10.13
N ILE A 122 -16.26 2.02 10.31
CA ILE A 122 -16.70 1.19 11.42
C ILE A 122 -16.16 1.75 12.75
N ASP A 123 -14.87 2.08 12.82
CA ASP A 123 -14.24 2.68 13.99
C ASP A 123 -14.91 4.02 14.35
N PHE A 124 -15.19 4.86 13.34
CA PHE A 124 -15.90 6.11 13.55
C PHE A 124 -17.32 5.91 14.09
N PHE A 125 -18.05 4.91 13.58
CA PHE A 125 -19.38 4.57 14.09
C PHE A 125 -19.34 4.10 15.54
N PHE A 126 -18.42 3.18 15.89
CA PHE A 126 -18.25 2.71 17.26
C PHE A 126 -17.80 3.82 18.20
N LEU A 127 -16.94 4.73 17.76
CA LEU A 127 -16.55 5.89 18.54
C LEU A 127 -17.72 6.84 18.77
N LEU A 128 -18.56 7.10 17.76
CA LEU A 128 -19.77 7.89 17.95
C LEU A 128 -20.74 7.21 18.93
N GLU A 129 -20.93 5.90 18.82
CA GLU A 129 -21.78 5.14 19.74
C GLU A 129 -21.24 5.22 21.17
N ALA A 130 -19.94 5.00 21.36
CA ALA A 130 -19.28 5.10 22.66
C ALA A 130 -19.39 6.52 23.25
N LEU A 131 -19.26 7.56 22.43
CA LEU A 131 -19.35 8.95 22.90
C LEU A 131 -20.78 9.40 23.22
N VAL A 132 -21.78 8.86 22.51
CA VAL A 132 -23.20 9.28 22.65
C VAL A 132 -23.94 8.45 23.70
N PHE A 133 -23.67 7.14 23.78
CA PHE A 133 -24.45 6.22 24.62
C PHE A 133 -23.75 5.81 25.92
N ASN A 134 -22.41 5.80 25.97
CA ASN A 134 -21.71 5.48 27.22
C ASN A 134 -21.43 6.76 28.02
N ASN A 135 -22.19 6.95 29.09
CA ASN A 135 -21.83 7.90 30.14
C ASN A 135 -20.63 7.32 30.90
N THR A 136 -19.41 7.69 30.50
CA THR A 136 -18.15 7.18 31.09
C THR A 136 -18.07 7.36 32.61
N CYS A 137 -18.88 8.28 33.15
CA CYS A 137 -18.89 8.62 34.56
C CYS A 137 -19.54 7.55 35.46
N ASP A 138 -20.38 6.67 34.91
CA ASP A 138 -20.99 5.59 35.69
C ASP A 138 -19.95 4.50 36.05
N HIS A 139 -18.98 4.24 35.16
CA HIS A 139 -17.94 3.22 35.36
C HIS A 139 -16.77 3.69 36.23
N LEU A 140 -16.59 5.00 36.44
CA LEU A 140 -15.44 5.55 37.19
C LEU A 140 -15.52 5.31 38.70
N THR A 141 -16.72 5.02 39.22
CA THR A 141 -17.00 4.84 40.65
C THR A 141 -16.29 3.64 41.28
N GLY A 142 -15.82 2.68 40.48
CA GLY A 142 -15.23 1.43 40.99
C GLY A 142 -13.71 1.46 41.22
N VAL A 143 -12.95 2.31 40.54
CA VAL A 143 -11.48 2.12 40.43
C VAL A 143 -10.67 3.23 41.13
N PHE A 144 -11.11 4.50 41.08
CA PHE A 144 -10.21 5.61 41.43
C PHE A 144 -10.66 6.53 42.57
N LEU A 145 -11.95 6.60 42.92
CA LEU A 145 -12.41 7.58 43.92
C LEU A 145 -13.37 6.96 44.93
N PRO A 146 -13.17 7.20 46.24
CA PRO A 146 -14.10 6.78 47.28
C PRO A 146 -15.47 7.44 47.05
N VAL A 147 -16.52 6.62 47.14
CA VAL A 147 -17.93 6.97 46.95
C VAL A 147 -18.28 8.16 47.86
N GLY A 148 -18.46 9.36 47.30
CA GLY A 148 -19.00 10.49 48.06
C GLY A 148 -18.64 11.92 47.64
N SER A 149 -17.70 12.16 46.71
CA SER A 149 -17.35 13.55 46.30
C SER A 149 -16.83 13.67 44.87
N THR A 150 -17.43 12.99 43.89
CA THR A 150 -17.14 13.28 42.48
C THR A 150 -17.86 14.57 42.10
N SER A 151 -17.10 15.65 41.91
CA SER A 151 -17.64 16.89 41.40
C SER A 151 -18.05 16.70 39.94
N ALA A 152 -19.08 17.40 39.46
CA ALA A 152 -19.50 17.33 38.05
C ALA A 152 -18.38 17.74 37.07
N TRP A 153 -17.38 18.47 37.56
CA TRP A 153 -16.20 18.87 36.80
C TRP A 153 -15.27 17.69 36.47
N ASP A 154 -15.09 16.74 37.40
CA ASP A 154 -14.19 15.60 37.19
C ASP A 154 -14.65 14.70 36.04
N CYS A 155 -15.97 14.47 35.96
CA CYS A 155 -16.63 13.72 34.88
C CYS A 155 -16.36 14.33 33.49
N GLY A 156 -16.48 15.67 33.38
CA GLY A 156 -16.25 16.37 32.12
C GLY A 156 -14.79 16.30 31.64
N VAL A 157 -13.84 16.34 32.57
CA VAL A 157 -12.40 16.23 32.23
C VAL A 157 -12.08 14.85 31.67
N VAL A 158 -12.54 13.78 32.31
CA VAL A 158 -12.27 12.40 31.84
C VAL A 158 -12.84 12.17 30.44
N GLN A 159 -14.10 12.55 30.20
CA GLN A 159 -14.72 12.43 28.88
C GLN A 159 -13.96 13.23 27.82
N SER A 160 -13.46 14.43 28.16
CA SER A 160 -12.68 15.24 27.22
C SER A 160 -11.35 14.59 26.83
N VAL A 161 -10.69 13.92 27.78
CA VAL A 161 -9.45 13.18 27.53
C VAL A 161 -9.73 12.00 26.61
N ASP A 162 -10.77 11.21 26.88
CA ASP A 162 -11.15 10.07 26.04
C ASP A 162 -11.51 10.51 24.62
N CYS A 163 -12.32 11.57 24.47
CA CYS A 163 -12.62 12.20 23.18
C CYS A 163 -11.34 12.61 22.43
N SER A 164 -10.40 13.23 23.14
CA SER A 164 -9.15 13.73 22.53
C SER A 164 -8.26 12.58 22.05
N VAL A 165 -8.16 11.51 22.83
CA VAL A 165 -7.38 10.31 22.49
C VAL A 165 -8.02 9.62 21.29
N CYS A 166 -9.34 9.42 21.30
CA CYS A 166 -10.08 8.82 20.19
C CYS A 166 -9.95 9.65 18.90
N GLY A 167 -10.07 10.98 19.01
CA GLY A 167 -9.86 11.90 17.89
C GLY A 167 -8.45 11.83 17.32
N ALA A 168 -7.43 11.77 18.18
CA ALA A 168 -6.04 11.60 17.75
C ALA A 168 -5.83 10.27 17.01
N PHE A 169 -6.42 9.17 17.51
CA PHE A 169 -6.40 7.88 16.82
C PHE A 169 -7.06 7.95 15.43
N LEU A 170 -8.24 8.58 15.31
CA LEU A 170 -8.90 8.74 14.01
C LEU A 170 -8.07 9.54 13.01
N VAL A 171 -7.40 10.62 13.46
CA VAL A 171 -6.49 11.41 12.62
C VAL A 171 -5.32 10.56 12.13
N VAL A 172 -4.74 9.75 13.01
CA VAL A 172 -3.64 8.84 12.67
C VAL A 172 -4.09 7.78 11.65
N ILE A 173 -5.27 7.17 11.83
CA ILE A 173 -5.80 6.18 10.88
C ILE A 173 -6.11 6.85 9.53
N ALA A 174 -6.74 8.02 9.54
CA ALA A 174 -7.02 8.78 8.33
C ALA A 174 -5.73 9.16 7.56
N TYR A 175 -4.66 9.51 8.29
CA TYR A 175 -3.33 9.73 7.70
C TYR A 175 -2.81 8.47 7.00
N PHE A 176 -2.91 7.29 7.62
CA PHE A 176 -2.51 6.04 6.98
C PHE A 176 -3.33 5.71 5.74
N VAL A 177 -4.64 5.94 5.76
CA VAL A 177 -5.51 5.80 4.57
C VAL A 177 -5.04 6.72 3.46
N TRP A 178 -4.71 7.98 3.78
CA TRP A 178 -4.20 8.96 2.83
C TRP A 178 -2.83 8.56 2.24
N ILE A 179 -1.94 7.97 3.03
CA ILE A 179 -0.65 7.45 2.54
C ILE A 179 -0.86 6.29 1.56
N VAL A 180 -1.73 5.33 1.86
CA VAL A 180 -2.04 4.21 0.94
C VAL A 180 -2.70 4.72 -0.34
N TRP A 181 -3.58 5.71 -0.22
CA TRP A 181 -4.19 6.36 -1.39
C TRP A 181 -3.13 7.03 -2.27
N SER A 182 -2.23 7.81 -1.67
CA SER A 182 -1.11 8.44 -2.38
C SER A 182 -0.26 7.40 -3.11
N PHE A 183 0.05 6.27 -2.47
CA PHE A 183 0.78 5.17 -3.10
C PHE A 183 0.05 4.54 -4.29
N CYS A 184 -1.29 4.48 -4.24
CA CYS A 184 -2.08 3.98 -5.37
C CYS A 184 -1.99 4.92 -6.58
N GLU A 185 -2.01 6.23 -6.34
CA GLU A 185 -1.89 7.26 -7.38
C GLU A 185 -0.50 7.23 -8.03
N ASP A 186 0.55 7.01 -7.23
CA ASP A 186 1.92 6.82 -7.72
C ASP A 186 2.04 5.59 -8.62
N LEU A 187 1.35 4.49 -8.29
CA LEU A 187 1.35 3.28 -9.12
C LEU A 187 0.58 3.47 -10.42
N ASP A 188 -0.53 4.21 -10.41
CA ASP A 188 -1.30 4.48 -11.62
C ASP A 188 -0.55 5.46 -12.54
N SER A 189 0.12 6.46 -11.98
CA SER A 189 0.93 7.45 -12.72
C SER A 189 2.25 6.87 -13.22
N GLY A 190 2.98 6.15 -12.36
CA GLY A 190 4.31 5.58 -12.66
C GLY A 190 4.26 4.24 -13.40
N GLY A 191 3.19 3.45 -13.22
CA GLY A 191 3.09 2.11 -13.81
C GLY A 191 3.14 2.09 -15.34
N SER A 192 2.60 3.13 -15.98
CA SER A 192 2.69 3.25 -17.45
C SER A 192 4.09 3.65 -17.90
N ALA A 193 4.77 4.53 -17.17
CA ALA A 193 6.09 5.02 -17.54
C ALA A 193 7.17 3.94 -17.41
N ASP A 194 7.13 3.14 -16.34
CA ASP A 194 8.09 2.05 -16.10
C ASP A 194 7.94 0.95 -17.17
N LEU A 195 6.70 0.58 -17.52
CA LEU A 195 6.43 -0.39 -18.59
C LEU A 195 6.85 0.13 -19.97
N ILE A 196 6.61 1.40 -20.25
CA ILE A 196 7.03 2.04 -21.51
C ILE A 196 8.57 2.10 -21.57
N ALA A 197 9.23 2.47 -20.48
CA ALA A 197 10.69 2.50 -20.38
C ALA A 197 11.28 1.10 -20.57
N GLU A 198 10.71 0.07 -19.95
CA GLU A 198 11.13 -1.32 -20.12
C GLU A 198 10.93 -1.79 -21.57
N LEU A 199 9.80 -1.45 -22.20
CA LEU A 199 9.55 -1.77 -23.60
C LEU A 199 10.52 -1.06 -24.55
N LEU A 200 10.85 0.21 -24.28
CA LEU A 200 11.84 0.97 -25.04
C LEU A 200 13.23 0.36 -24.88
N TYR A 201 13.66 0.12 -23.65
CA TYR A 201 14.99 -0.43 -23.35
C TYR A 201 15.14 -1.87 -23.87
N GLY A 202 14.10 -2.69 -23.73
CA GLY A 202 14.05 -4.05 -24.23
C GLY A 202 14.00 -4.12 -25.77
N ASN A 203 13.38 -3.15 -26.44
CA ASN A 203 13.41 -3.06 -27.90
C ASN A 203 14.79 -2.66 -28.41
N GLU A 204 15.44 -1.68 -27.78
CA GLU A 204 16.77 -1.23 -28.18
C GLU A 204 17.83 -2.34 -28.03
N ASN A 205 17.78 -3.09 -26.93
CA ASN A 205 18.67 -4.25 -26.75
C ASN A 205 18.43 -5.35 -27.80
N ARG A 206 17.18 -5.59 -28.20
CA ARG A 206 16.87 -6.55 -29.29
C ARG A 206 17.38 -6.07 -30.65
N TRP A 207 17.32 -4.77 -30.92
CA TRP A 207 17.91 -4.18 -32.12
C TRP A 207 19.43 -4.33 -32.15
N ARG A 208 20.13 -3.98 -31.06
CA ARG A 208 21.58 -4.19 -30.96
C ARG A 208 21.98 -5.65 -31.13
N GLN A 209 21.23 -6.59 -30.54
CA GLN A 209 21.49 -8.02 -30.74
C GLN A 209 21.31 -8.47 -32.20
N ARG A 210 20.36 -7.89 -32.94
CA ARG A 210 20.20 -8.17 -34.37
C ARG A 210 21.37 -7.61 -35.15
N GLU A 211 21.78 -6.38 -34.90
CA GLU A 211 22.92 -5.76 -35.58
C GLU A 211 24.22 -6.54 -35.37
N MET A 212 24.50 -6.99 -34.14
CA MET A 212 25.68 -7.83 -33.88
C MET A 212 25.63 -9.16 -34.64
N LYS A 213 24.45 -9.80 -34.74
CA LYS A 213 24.29 -11.04 -35.51
C LYS A 213 24.50 -10.80 -37.02
N TRP A 214 23.98 -9.70 -37.55
CA TRP A 214 24.19 -9.32 -38.96
C TRP A 214 25.66 -9.00 -39.25
N ALA A 215 26.33 -8.25 -38.37
CA ALA A 215 27.75 -7.91 -38.48
C ALA A 215 28.64 -9.17 -38.42
N ALA A 216 28.38 -10.09 -37.50
CA ALA A 216 29.10 -11.36 -37.41
C ALA A 216 28.90 -12.23 -38.66
N LYS A 217 27.68 -12.27 -39.21
CA LYS A 217 27.39 -13.00 -40.46
C LYS A 217 28.15 -12.41 -41.64
N LEU A 218 28.21 -11.08 -41.77
CA LEU A 218 28.97 -10.40 -42.81
C LEU A 218 30.49 -10.60 -42.67
N ALA A 219 31.01 -10.61 -41.44
CA ALA A 219 32.42 -10.89 -41.17
C ALA A 219 32.81 -12.33 -41.53
N GLY A 220 31.91 -13.30 -41.31
CA GLY A 220 32.09 -14.69 -41.74
C GLY A 220 32.10 -14.85 -43.26
N VAL A 221 31.19 -14.18 -43.98
CA VAL A 221 31.13 -14.21 -45.45
C VAL A 221 32.39 -13.59 -46.06
N ARG A 222 32.90 -12.49 -45.49
CA ARG A 222 34.13 -11.83 -45.98
C ARG A 222 35.37 -12.72 -45.83
N ARG A 223 35.39 -13.65 -44.87
CA ARG A 223 36.50 -14.58 -44.69
C ARG A 223 36.63 -15.60 -45.83
N HIS A 224 35.52 -15.95 -46.49
CA HIS A 224 35.53 -16.88 -47.61
C HIS A 224 35.94 -16.26 -48.96
N THR A 225 35.86 -14.93 -49.11
CA THR A 225 36.24 -14.24 -50.36
C THR A 225 37.63 -13.61 -50.33
N LEU A 226 38.27 -13.54 -49.16
CA LEU A 226 39.62 -12.95 -49.01
C LEU A 226 40.77 -13.97 -49.07
N ASP A 227 40.48 -15.28 -49.07
CA ASP A 227 41.49 -16.32 -49.28
C ASP A 227 41.97 -16.43 -50.74
N GLU A 228 41.31 -15.76 -51.70
CA GLU A 228 41.73 -15.80 -53.11
C GLU A 228 42.42 -14.52 -53.59
N ASN A 229 42.34 -13.41 -52.86
CA ASN A 229 43.01 -12.17 -53.22
C ASN A 229 43.25 -11.31 -51.98
N THR A 230 44.45 -11.33 -51.38
CA THR A 230 45.20 -10.14 -50.92
C THR A 230 46.52 -10.58 -50.26
N TYR A 231 47.58 -10.53 -51.06
CA TYR A 231 48.92 -10.21 -50.57
C TYR A 231 48.97 -8.72 -50.18
N GLN A 232 49.60 -8.45 -49.04
CA GLN A 232 50.13 -7.15 -48.59
C GLN A 232 49.23 -5.91 -48.65
N PHE A 233 48.66 -5.51 -47.51
CA PHE A 233 48.74 -4.10 -47.11
C PHE A 233 48.81 -3.96 -45.58
N SER A 234 49.99 -3.56 -45.12
CA SER A 234 50.31 -3.18 -43.74
C SER A 234 50.12 -1.68 -43.58
N GLY A 235 49.36 -1.23 -42.58
CA GLY A 235 49.14 0.20 -42.35
C GLY A 235 48.27 0.52 -41.14
N TYR A 236 48.94 0.71 -40.00
CA TYR A 236 48.66 1.57 -38.84
C TYR A 236 47.27 2.23 -38.65
N GLY A 237 46.77 2.13 -37.41
CA GLY A 237 45.90 3.15 -36.80
C GLY A 237 44.89 2.58 -35.80
N THR A 238 45.29 2.41 -34.54
CA THR A 238 44.37 2.16 -33.41
C THR A 238 43.89 3.49 -32.85
N PRO A 239 42.57 3.78 -32.83
CA PRO A 239 42.02 4.86 -32.02
C PRO A 239 41.75 4.37 -30.60
N ASP A 240 42.28 5.10 -29.61
CA ASP A 240 42.04 4.90 -28.18
C ASP A 240 40.56 5.10 -27.80
N PRO A 241 39.95 4.19 -27.01
CA PRO A 241 38.65 4.43 -26.42
C PRO A 241 38.82 5.21 -25.10
N HIS A 242 38.65 6.52 -25.16
CA HIS A 242 38.35 7.31 -23.97
C HIS A 242 36.99 6.88 -23.40
N TYR A 243 37.03 6.06 -22.35
CA TYR A 243 35.89 5.81 -21.46
C TYR A 243 35.58 7.10 -20.69
N SER A 244 34.56 7.83 -21.13
CA SER A 244 33.89 8.83 -20.31
C SER A 244 33.07 8.11 -19.24
N THR A 245 33.63 8.08 -18.04
CA THR A 245 32.91 7.79 -16.80
C THR A 245 31.85 8.86 -16.59
N PHE A 246 30.61 8.58 -17.00
CA PHE A 246 29.46 9.37 -16.60
C PHE A 246 29.24 9.18 -15.09
N PRO A 247 29.22 10.25 -14.29
CA PRO A 247 28.82 10.14 -12.90
C PRO A 247 27.36 9.71 -12.83
N CYS A 248 27.07 8.75 -11.94
CA CYS A 248 25.71 8.40 -11.53
C CYS A 248 25.00 9.66 -11.01
N GLN A 249 24.26 10.35 -11.88
CA GLN A 249 23.21 11.25 -11.45
C GLN A 249 22.07 10.38 -10.91
N THR A 250 21.96 10.35 -9.59
CA THR A 250 20.76 9.86 -8.91
C THR A 250 19.56 10.71 -9.37
N PRO A 251 18.50 10.12 -9.94
CA PRO A 251 17.30 10.84 -10.26
C PRO A 251 16.44 10.93 -9.00
N TYR A 252 16.78 11.87 -8.12
CA TYR A 252 15.87 12.33 -7.07
C TYR A 252 15.90 13.87 -7.07
N GLY A 253 15.21 14.48 -8.04
CA GLY A 253 14.63 15.81 -7.86
C GLY A 253 13.50 15.64 -6.86
N VAL A 254 13.53 16.28 -5.68
CA VAL A 254 13.22 17.70 -5.48
C VAL A 254 12.00 18.07 -6.32
N PHE A 255 10.81 17.76 -5.80
CA PHE A 255 9.77 18.75 -5.50
C PHE A 255 8.92 18.22 -4.34
#